data_AF-A0A737MY12-F1
#
_entry.id   AF-A0A737MY12-F1
#
_cell.length_a   1.000
_cell.length_b   1.000
_cell.length_c   1.000
_cell.angle_alpha   90.00
_cell.angle_beta   90.00
_cell.angle_gamma   90.00
#
_symmetry.space_group_name_H-M   'P 1'
#
loop_
_entity.id
_entity.type
_entity.pdbx_description
1 polymer ?
#
loop_
_entity_poly.entity_id
_entity_poly.type
_entity_poly.pdbx_seq_one_letter_code
_entity_poly.pdbx_strand_id
1 'polypeptide(L)'
;MNIFDHYRQRYEAAKDEEFTLQDFLTICRQDRSAYANAAERLLMAIGEPNMVDTAQEPRLSRLFSNRVIARYPAFEEFYGMEDAIEQIVSYLKHAAQGLEEKKQILYLLGPVGGGKSSLAERLKSLMQRVPIYVLSANGERSPVNDHPLCLFNPQEDAQILEKEYGIPRRYLGTIMSPWAAKRLHEFGGD
;
A
#
# COMPACT_ATOMS: atom_id res chain seq x y z
N MET A 1 27.51 8.93 15.18
CA MET A 1 26.80 9.26 13.93
C MET A 1 26.47 10.74 13.97
N ASN A 2 26.98 11.52 13.01
CA ASN A 2 26.72 12.95 12.92
C ASN A 2 25.33 13.19 12.32
N ILE A 3 24.64 14.28 12.68
CA ILE A 3 23.32 14.64 12.14
C ILE A 3 23.36 14.78 10.61
N PHE A 4 24.49 15.19 10.07
CA PHE A 4 24.73 15.31 8.63
C PHE A 4 24.78 13.94 7.93
N ASP A 5 25.37 12.92 8.56
CA ASP A 5 25.42 11.56 7.99
C ASP A 5 24.01 10.95 7.94
N HIS A 6 23.23 11.14 9.00
CA HIS A 6 21.84 10.68 9.05
C HIS A 6 20.95 11.41 8.04
N TYR A 7 21.13 12.72 7.87
CA TYR A 7 20.40 13.49 6.85
C TYR A 7 20.76 13.04 5.44
N ARG A 8 22.06 12.82 5.16
CA ARG A 8 22.54 12.34 3.86
C ARG A 8 22.01 10.95 3.53
N GLN A 9 22.04 10.02 4.48
CA GLN A 9 21.47 8.67 4.30
C GLN A 9 19.96 8.73 4.02
N ARG A 10 19.21 9.57 4.73
CA ARG A 10 17.78 9.76 4.45
C ARG A 10 17.52 10.36 3.07
N TYR A 11 18.36 11.29 2.64
CA TYR A 11 18.23 11.90 1.32
C TYR A 11 18.58 10.91 0.20
N GLU A 12 19.63 10.11 0.37
CA GLU A 12 20.00 9.07 -0.58
C GLU A 12 18.94 7.96 -0.66
N ALA A 13 18.39 7.52 0.48
CA ALA A 13 17.28 6.56 0.52
C ALA A 13 15.93 7.09 -0.01
N ALA A 14 15.81 8.42 -0.18
CA ALA A 14 14.62 9.05 -0.75
C ALA A 14 14.75 9.30 -2.26
N LYS A 15 15.90 8.97 -2.88
CA LYS A 15 16.05 9.05 -4.33
C LYS A 15 15.33 7.89 -4.97
N ASP A 16 14.77 8.17 -6.15
CA ASP A 16 14.24 7.13 -7.02
C ASP A 16 15.38 6.20 -7.43
N GLU A 17 15.18 4.90 -7.21
CA GLU A 17 16.07 3.85 -7.67
C GLU A 17 15.55 3.31 -9.00
N GLU A 18 16.44 3.19 -9.98
CA GLU A 18 16.10 2.61 -11.29
C GLU A 18 16.46 1.13 -11.31
N PHE A 19 15.51 0.32 -11.77
CA PHE A 19 15.64 -1.13 -11.90
C PHE A 19 15.32 -1.53 -13.33
N THR A 20 15.96 -2.59 -13.82
CA THR A 20 15.50 -3.23 -15.05
C THR A 20 14.18 -3.97 -14.79
N LEU A 21 13.43 -4.26 -15.86
CA LEU A 21 12.21 -5.07 -15.74
C LEU A 21 12.51 -6.46 -15.15
N GLN A 22 13.67 -7.04 -15.47
CA GLN A 22 14.13 -8.30 -14.92
C GLN A 22 14.44 -8.22 -13.42
N ASP A 23 15.05 -7.12 -12.96
CA ASP A 23 15.28 -6.88 -11.53
C ASP A 23 13.95 -6.76 -10.79
N PHE A 24 12.98 -6.02 -11.36
CA PHE A 24 11.64 -5.91 -10.80
C PHE A 24 10.94 -7.26 -10.67
N LEU A 25 10.99 -8.13 -11.70
CA LEU A 25 10.43 -9.47 -11.63
C LEU A 25 11.14 -10.34 -10.56
N THR A 26 12.45 -10.17 -10.42
CA THR A 26 13.23 -10.84 -9.37
C THR A 26 12.83 -10.38 -7.97
N ILE A 27 12.59 -9.07 -7.79
CA ILE A 27 12.05 -8.51 -6.55
C ILE A 27 10.67 -9.10 -6.26
N CYS A 28 9.77 -9.16 -7.26
CA CYS A 28 8.44 -9.74 -7.08
C CYS A 28 8.46 -11.17 -6.53
N ARG A 29 9.48 -11.96 -6.92
CA ARG A 29 9.66 -13.34 -6.43
C ARG A 29 10.00 -13.40 -4.94
N GLN A 30 10.69 -12.40 -4.42
CA GLN A 30 11.18 -12.34 -3.04
C GLN A 30 10.21 -11.58 -2.14
N ASP A 31 9.59 -10.53 -2.66
CA ASP A 31 8.72 -9.62 -1.93
C ASP A 31 7.42 -9.35 -2.69
N ARG A 32 6.32 -9.82 -2.11
CA ARG A 32 4.96 -9.60 -2.62
C ARG A 32 4.52 -8.14 -2.52
N SER A 33 5.17 -7.33 -1.68
CA SER A 33 4.87 -5.91 -1.55
C SER A 33 5.14 -5.14 -2.86
N ALA A 34 6.01 -5.66 -3.73
CA ALA A 34 6.36 -5.04 -4.99
C ALA A 34 5.17 -4.85 -5.93
N TYR A 35 4.27 -5.86 -5.99
CA TYR A 35 3.06 -5.83 -6.82
C TYR A 35 1.77 -5.66 -6.00
N ALA A 36 1.89 -5.32 -4.71
CA ALA A 36 0.74 -5.11 -3.84
C ALA A 36 -0.10 -3.92 -4.30
N ASN A 37 -1.42 -4.04 -4.17
CA ASN A 37 -2.36 -2.95 -4.42
C ASN A 37 -2.36 -1.94 -3.26
N ALA A 38 -3.02 -0.80 -3.45
CA ALA A 38 -3.03 0.29 -2.47
C ALA A 38 -3.59 -0.14 -1.09
N ALA A 39 -4.60 -1.00 -1.06
CA ALA A 39 -5.19 -1.47 0.20
C ALA A 39 -4.26 -2.44 0.93
N GLU A 40 -3.65 -3.38 0.20
CA GLU A 40 -2.62 -4.29 0.74
C GLU A 40 -1.44 -3.52 1.33
N ARG A 41 -0.96 -2.48 0.63
CA ARG A 41 0.13 -1.62 1.10
C ARG A 41 -0.22 -0.89 2.40
N LEU A 42 -1.44 -0.35 2.49
CA LEU A 42 -1.90 0.27 3.74
C LEU A 42 -1.99 -0.74 4.88
N LEU A 43 -2.50 -1.96 4.63
CA LEU A 43 -2.55 -3.00 5.66
C LEU A 43 -1.15 -3.38 6.14
N MET A 44 -0.19 -3.55 5.23
CA MET A 44 1.22 -3.80 5.57
C MET A 44 1.79 -2.66 6.43
N ALA A 45 1.49 -1.41 6.07
CA ALA A 45 1.97 -0.23 6.80
C ALA A 45 1.32 -0.04 8.18
N ILE A 46 0.03 -0.39 8.30
CA ILE A 46 -0.74 -0.37 9.56
C ILE A 46 -0.24 -1.45 10.51
N GLY A 47 0.05 -2.64 9.97
CA GLY A 47 0.51 -3.80 10.74
C GLY A 47 -0.59 -4.48 11.55
N GLU A 48 -0.16 -5.33 12.48
CA GLU A 48 -1.06 -6.14 13.30
C GLU A 48 -1.54 -5.39 14.56
N PRO A 49 -2.79 -5.65 15.02
CA PRO A 49 -3.30 -5.07 16.24
C PRO A 49 -2.83 -5.81 17.49
N ASN A 50 -2.72 -5.08 18.58
CA ASN A 50 -2.73 -5.64 19.93
C ASN A 50 -4.19 -5.79 20.39
N MET A 51 -4.58 -7.01 20.76
CA MET A 51 -5.92 -7.27 21.30
C MET A 51 -5.97 -6.87 22.77
N VAL A 52 -6.83 -5.92 23.11
CA VAL A 52 -6.94 -5.36 24.47
C VAL A 52 -8.27 -5.79 25.09
N ASP A 53 -8.20 -6.56 26.17
CA ASP A 53 -9.36 -6.84 27.02
C ASP A 53 -9.68 -5.61 27.88
N THR A 54 -10.74 -4.89 27.50
CA THR A 54 -11.11 -3.64 28.20
C THR A 54 -11.69 -3.87 29.58
N ALA A 55 -12.06 -5.11 29.94
CA ALA A 55 -12.54 -5.43 31.29
C ALA A 55 -11.46 -5.27 32.37
N GLN A 56 -10.18 -5.40 31.98
CA GLN A 56 -9.03 -5.28 32.89
C GLN A 56 -8.73 -3.82 33.30
N GLU A 57 -9.27 -2.84 32.56
CA GLU A 57 -9.04 -1.42 32.82
C GLU A 57 -10.37 -0.68 33.07
N PRO A 58 -10.60 -0.12 34.27
CA PRO A 58 -11.86 0.55 34.61
C PRO A 58 -12.27 1.68 33.65
N ARG A 59 -11.31 2.39 33.04
CA ARG A 59 -11.59 3.45 32.07
C ARG A 59 -12.08 2.88 30.74
N LEU A 60 -11.41 1.85 30.23
CA LEU A 60 -11.75 1.23 28.95
C LEU A 60 -13.04 0.41 29.06
N SER A 61 -13.24 -0.28 30.19
CA SER A 61 -14.47 -0.99 30.54
C SER A 61 -15.71 -0.11 30.33
N ARG A 62 -15.68 1.13 30.82
CA ARG A 62 -16.79 2.09 30.69
C ARG A 62 -17.01 2.57 29.25
N LEU A 63 -15.93 2.74 28.49
CA LEU A 63 -15.98 3.24 27.11
C LEU A 63 -16.43 2.16 26.12
N PHE A 64 -15.93 0.94 26.29
CA PHE A 64 -16.10 -0.16 25.32
C PHE A 64 -16.99 -1.30 25.85
N SER A 65 -17.58 -1.14 27.03
CA SER A 65 -18.50 -2.11 27.64
C SER A 65 -17.87 -3.50 27.79
N ASN A 66 -16.65 -3.57 28.32
CA ASN A 66 -15.87 -4.81 28.54
C ASN A 66 -15.61 -5.65 27.28
N ARG A 67 -15.70 -5.06 26.08
CA ARG A 67 -15.36 -5.76 24.84
C ARG A 67 -13.84 -5.90 24.70
N VAL A 68 -13.42 -6.91 23.95
CA VAL A 68 -12.04 -6.96 23.44
C VAL A 68 -11.96 -6.09 22.20
N ILE A 69 -11.01 -5.17 22.15
CA ILE A 69 -10.82 -4.25 21.02
C ILE A 69 -9.45 -4.44 20.37
N ALA A 70 -9.35 -4.16 19.08
CA ALA A 70 -8.10 -4.15 18.33
C ALA A 70 -7.44 -2.77 18.39
N ARG A 71 -6.24 -2.68 19.01
CA ARG A 71 -5.43 -1.45 18.98
C ARG A 71 -4.23 -1.61 18.06
N TYR A 72 -4.22 -0.82 16.99
CA TYR A 72 -3.13 -0.78 16.03
C TYR A 72 -2.06 0.24 16.48
N PRO A 73 -0.79 -0.16 16.67
CA PRO A 73 0.29 0.77 17.04
C PRO A 73 0.45 1.92 16.05
N ALA A 74 0.13 1.67 14.77
CA ALA A 74 0.08 2.70 13.74
C ALA A 74 -0.88 3.85 14.04
N PHE A 75 -1.79 3.74 15.02
CA PHE A 75 -2.74 4.77 15.40
C PHE A 75 -2.73 5.07 16.91
N GLU A 76 -1.61 4.86 17.61
CA GLU A 76 -1.49 5.05 19.06
C GLU A 76 -1.88 6.45 19.58
N GLU A 77 -1.78 7.47 18.72
CA GLU A 77 -2.14 8.86 19.02
C GLU A 77 -3.65 9.16 18.90
N PHE A 78 -4.44 8.20 18.40
CA PHE A 78 -5.88 8.35 18.13
C PHE A 78 -6.74 7.73 19.24
N TYR A 79 -6.84 8.45 20.35
CA TYR A 79 -7.63 8.02 21.51
C TYR A 79 -9.14 8.07 21.26
N GLY A 80 -9.86 6.98 21.57
CA GLY A 80 -11.31 6.91 21.43
C GLY A 80 -11.81 6.73 20.00
N MET A 81 -10.90 6.45 19.06
CA MET A 81 -11.21 6.18 17.66
C MET A 81 -11.03 4.71 17.29
N GLU A 82 -10.84 3.82 18.26
CA GLU A 82 -10.56 2.40 18.03
C GLU A 82 -11.60 1.73 17.12
N ASP A 83 -12.90 1.93 17.36
CA ASP A 83 -13.97 1.36 16.52
C ASP A 83 -13.93 1.90 15.08
N ALA A 84 -13.63 3.19 14.90
CA ALA A 84 -13.53 3.81 13.58
C ALA A 84 -12.30 3.30 12.81
N ILE A 85 -11.18 3.13 13.51
CA ILE A 85 -9.95 2.55 12.94
C ILE A 85 -10.21 1.09 12.54
N GLU A 86 -10.90 0.31 13.38
CA GLU A 86 -11.26 -1.07 13.06
C GLU A 86 -12.13 -1.16 11.81
N GLN A 87 -13.11 -0.25 11.64
CA GLN A 87 -13.91 -0.16 10.42
C GLN A 87 -13.06 0.16 9.18
N ILE A 88 -12.10 1.09 9.29
CA ILE A 88 -11.17 1.41 8.19
C ILE A 88 -10.30 0.20 7.85
N VAL A 89 -9.76 -0.50 8.85
CA VAL A 89 -8.94 -1.69 8.61
C VAL A 89 -9.78 -2.82 7.99
N SER A 90 -11.03 -3.01 8.44
CA SER A 90 -11.96 -3.97 7.83
C SER A 90 -12.23 -3.65 6.36
N TYR A 91 -12.54 -2.39 6.05
CA TYR A 91 -12.69 -1.90 4.67
C TYR A 91 -11.45 -2.21 3.82
N LEU A 92 -10.25 -1.94 4.35
CA LEU A 92 -8.99 -2.22 3.65
C LEU A 92 -8.77 -3.73 3.45
N LYS A 93 -9.10 -4.57 4.44
CA LYS A 93 -9.02 -6.04 4.32
C LYS A 93 -9.89 -6.56 3.18
N HIS A 94 -11.12 -6.08 3.07
CA HIS A 94 -12.01 -6.46 1.98
C HIS A 94 -11.52 -5.94 0.62
N ALA A 95 -11.08 -4.68 0.55
CA ALA A 95 -10.53 -4.10 -0.67
C ALA A 95 -9.26 -4.84 -1.15
N ALA A 96 -8.38 -5.24 -0.23
CA ALA A 96 -7.17 -6.01 -0.51
C ALA A 96 -7.48 -7.38 -1.11
N GLN A 97 -8.57 -8.01 -0.70
CA GLN A 97 -9.06 -9.28 -1.25
C GLN A 97 -9.75 -9.13 -2.61
N GLY A 98 -9.88 -7.91 -3.12
CA GLY A 98 -10.50 -7.64 -4.41
C GLY A 98 -12.04 -7.63 -4.37
N LEU A 99 -12.64 -7.49 -3.19
CA LEU A 99 -14.09 -7.36 -2.98
C LEU A 99 -14.61 -5.98 -3.45
N GLU A 100 -15.88 -5.69 -3.19
CA GLU A 100 -16.59 -4.51 -3.71
C GLU A 100 -15.96 -3.18 -3.25
N GLU A 101 -15.43 -3.17 -2.03
CA GLU A 101 -14.77 -2.03 -1.39
C GLU A 101 -13.60 -1.47 -2.22
N LYS A 102 -12.96 -2.29 -3.08
CA LYS A 102 -11.89 -1.80 -3.97
C LYS A 102 -12.36 -0.72 -4.96
N LYS A 103 -13.67 -0.65 -5.23
CA LYS A 103 -14.29 0.31 -6.16
C LYS A 103 -14.99 1.45 -5.41
N GLN A 104 -14.96 1.44 -4.09
CA GLN A 104 -15.66 2.42 -3.25
C GLN A 104 -14.71 3.54 -2.82
N ILE A 105 -15.30 4.63 -2.31
CA ILE A 105 -14.58 5.76 -1.76
C ILE A 105 -14.72 5.72 -0.24
N LEU A 106 -13.59 5.71 0.47
CA LEU A 106 -13.60 5.82 1.93
C LEU A 106 -14.02 7.24 2.34
N TYR A 107 -15.21 7.36 2.93
CA TYR A 107 -15.77 8.63 3.39
C TYR A 107 -15.72 8.74 4.91
N LEU A 108 -14.92 9.68 5.43
CA LEU A 108 -14.83 9.95 6.87
C LEU A 108 -15.89 10.98 7.28
N LEU A 109 -16.97 10.52 7.91
CA LEU A 109 -18.06 11.36 8.41
C LEU A 109 -17.94 11.57 9.93
N GLY A 110 -18.20 12.79 10.41
CA GLY A 110 -18.21 13.11 11.83
C GLY A 110 -18.21 14.61 12.14
N PRO A 111 -18.40 15.00 13.41
CA PRO A 111 -18.47 16.40 13.82
C PRO A 111 -17.16 17.16 13.57
N VAL A 112 -17.24 18.49 13.49
CA VAL A 112 -16.05 19.36 13.40
C VAL A 112 -15.14 19.10 14.61
N GLY A 113 -13.83 19.02 14.39
CA GLY A 113 -12.86 18.71 15.44
C GLY A 113 -12.69 17.22 15.79
N GLY A 114 -13.49 16.31 15.23
CA GLY A 114 -13.41 14.87 15.51
C GLY A 114 -12.21 14.11 14.92
N GLY A 115 -11.06 14.77 14.70
CA GLY A 115 -9.82 14.11 14.26
C GLY A 115 -9.79 13.57 12.82
N LYS A 116 -10.83 13.78 12.01
CA LYS A 116 -10.94 13.25 10.63
C LYS A 116 -9.75 13.60 9.73
N SER A 117 -9.34 14.87 9.73
CA SER A 117 -8.20 15.32 8.93
C SER A 117 -6.90 14.70 9.44
N SER A 118 -6.72 14.61 10.76
CA SER A 118 -5.56 13.96 11.36
C SER A 118 -5.47 12.48 10.97
N LEU A 119 -6.61 11.78 10.95
CA LEU A 119 -6.67 10.37 10.54
C LEU A 119 -6.34 10.21 9.06
N ALA A 120 -6.84 11.10 8.21
CA ALA A 120 -6.50 11.13 6.79
C ALA A 120 -5.00 11.39 6.55
N GLU A 121 -4.40 12.33 7.28
CA GLU A 121 -2.95 12.58 7.23
C GLU A 121 -2.15 11.38 7.73
N ARG A 122 -2.63 10.68 8.77
CA ARG A 122 -1.99 9.44 9.24
C ARG A 122 -2.03 8.36 8.17
N LEU A 123 -3.16 8.14 7.50
CA LEU A 123 -3.27 7.20 6.39
C LEU A 123 -2.34 7.58 5.23
N LYS A 124 -2.23 8.87 4.89
CA LYS A 124 -1.26 9.35 3.87
C LYS A 124 0.19 9.08 4.28
N SER A 125 0.53 9.25 5.55
CA SER A 125 1.86 8.94 6.07
C SER A 125 2.15 7.43 6.02
N LEU A 126 1.17 6.60 6.37
CA LEU A 126 1.29 5.15 6.28
C LEU A 126 1.44 4.67 4.84
N MET A 127 0.74 5.28 3.88
CA MET A 127 0.85 4.95 2.45
C MET A 127 2.29 5.13 1.91
N GLN A 128 3.10 6.00 2.52
CA GLN A 128 4.48 6.23 2.11
C GLN A 128 5.46 5.17 2.61
N ARG A 129 5.04 4.24 3.49
CA ARG A 129 5.95 3.24 4.10
C ARG A 129 6.29 2.08 3.16
N VAL A 130 5.43 1.77 2.18
CA VAL A 130 5.63 0.64 1.28
C VAL A 130 5.88 1.17 -0.15
N PRO A 131 7.05 0.91 -0.76
CA PRO A 131 7.50 1.56 -1.98
C PRO A 131 6.73 1.08 -3.21
N ILE A 132 6.29 2.01 -4.06
CA ILE A 132 5.64 1.68 -5.34
C ILE A 132 6.67 1.55 -6.47
N TYR A 133 6.39 0.68 -7.42
CA TYR A 133 7.17 0.55 -8.65
C TYR A 133 6.37 1.11 -9.81
N VAL A 134 7.05 1.90 -10.64
CA VAL A 134 6.47 2.61 -11.78
C VAL A 134 7.41 2.48 -12.97
N LEU A 135 6.84 2.40 -14.18
CA LEU A 135 7.64 2.43 -15.40
C LEU A 135 8.36 3.76 -15.54
N SER A 136 9.62 3.68 -15.96
CA SER A 136 10.40 4.80 -16.45
C SER A 136 11.02 4.44 -17.80
N ALA A 137 11.30 5.46 -18.61
CA ALA A 137 11.93 5.31 -19.91
C ALA A 137 12.84 6.52 -20.16
N ASN A 138 14.13 6.28 -20.45
CA ASN A 138 15.13 7.34 -20.65
C ASN A 138 15.22 8.35 -19.48
N GLY A 139 15.10 7.86 -18.23
CA GLY A 139 15.08 8.71 -17.03
C GLY A 139 13.76 9.47 -16.80
N GLU A 140 12.75 9.27 -17.64
CA GLU A 140 11.42 9.86 -17.47
C GLU A 140 10.45 8.84 -16.88
N ARG A 141 9.88 9.16 -15.71
CA ARG A 141 8.81 8.39 -15.08
C ARG A 141 7.51 8.49 -15.89
N SER A 142 6.72 7.41 -15.93
CA SER A 142 5.37 7.44 -16.49
C SER A 142 4.53 8.55 -15.85
N PRO A 143 3.88 9.41 -16.65
CA PRO A 143 3.06 10.52 -16.14
C PRO A 143 1.82 10.05 -15.39
N VAL A 144 1.42 8.79 -15.57
CA VAL A 144 0.27 8.17 -14.92
C VAL A 144 0.67 7.07 -13.94
N ASN A 145 1.96 6.96 -13.62
CA ASN A 145 2.50 5.93 -12.71
C ASN A 145 2.14 4.52 -13.15
N ASP A 146 2.31 4.22 -14.45
CA ASP A 146 2.09 2.86 -14.98
C ASP A 146 2.86 1.84 -14.14
N HIS A 147 2.13 0.85 -13.61
CA HIS A 147 2.75 -0.24 -12.88
C HIS A 147 3.49 -1.17 -13.86
N PRO A 148 4.69 -1.68 -13.56
CA PRO A 148 5.46 -2.50 -14.51
C PRO A 148 4.71 -3.73 -15.04
N LEU A 149 3.81 -4.29 -14.24
CA LEU A 149 2.97 -5.42 -14.66
C LEU A 149 1.97 -5.09 -15.78
N CYS A 150 1.76 -3.82 -16.14
CA CYS A 150 0.91 -3.45 -17.28
C CYS A 150 1.52 -3.84 -18.64
N LEU A 151 2.80 -4.20 -18.68
CA LEU A 151 3.49 -4.70 -19.87
C LEU A 151 3.09 -6.13 -20.27
N PHE A 152 2.54 -6.91 -19.34
CA PHE A 152 2.27 -8.33 -19.54
C PHE A 152 0.79 -8.61 -19.85
N ASN A 153 0.56 -9.53 -20.77
CA ASN A 153 -0.74 -9.97 -21.19
C ASN A 153 -1.29 -11.07 -20.24
N PRO A 154 -2.44 -10.87 -19.56
CA PRO A 154 -2.99 -11.86 -18.63
C PRO A 154 -3.41 -13.20 -19.26
N GLN A 155 -3.58 -13.26 -20.58
CA GLN A 155 -3.93 -14.47 -21.31
C GLN A 155 -2.69 -15.25 -21.74
N GLU A 156 -1.57 -14.57 -22.00
CA GLU A 156 -0.37 -15.17 -22.58
C GLU A 156 0.70 -15.41 -21.50
N ASP A 157 0.93 -14.43 -20.63
CA ASP A 157 2.08 -14.40 -19.73
C ASP A 157 1.77 -14.88 -18.30
N ALA A 158 0.49 -14.88 -17.90
CA ALA A 158 0.09 -15.12 -16.51
C ALA A 158 0.62 -16.45 -15.96
N GLN A 159 0.61 -17.50 -16.77
CA GLN A 159 1.09 -18.82 -16.37
C GLN A 159 2.60 -18.82 -16.12
N ILE A 160 3.37 -18.10 -16.94
CA ILE A 160 4.83 -17.98 -16.82
C ILE A 160 5.15 -17.16 -15.56
N LEU A 161 4.51 -16.01 -15.40
CA LEU A 161 4.71 -15.12 -14.25
C LEU A 161 4.37 -15.80 -12.92
N GLU A 162 3.31 -16.60 -12.88
CA GLU A 162 2.93 -17.35 -11.67
C GLU A 162 3.95 -18.47 -11.36
N LYS A 163 4.45 -19.18 -12.38
CA LYS A 163 5.42 -20.28 -12.18
C LYS A 163 6.82 -19.80 -11.81
N GLU A 164 7.32 -18.77 -12.50
CA GLU A 164 8.72 -18.36 -12.40
C GLU A 164 8.95 -17.29 -11.33
N TYR A 165 7.98 -16.38 -11.19
CA TYR A 165 8.08 -15.21 -10.31
C TYR A 165 7.04 -15.22 -9.18
N GLY A 166 6.12 -16.19 -9.16
CA GLY A 166 5.13 -16.31 -8.09
C GLY A 166 4.05 -15.23 -8.12
N ILE A 167 3.88 -14.53 -9.24
CA ILE A 167 2.93 -13.40 -9.39
C ILE A 167 1.56 -13.95 -9.80
N PRO A 168 0.53 -13.88 -8.92
CA PRO A 168 -0.78 -14.42 -9.26
C PRO A 168 -1.47 -13.61 -10.36
N ARG A 169 -2.22 -14.28 -11.24
CA ARG A 169 -2.96 -13.66 -12.36
C ARG A 169 -3.81 -12.46 -11.97
N ARG A 170 -4.37 -12.42 -10.75
CA ARG A 170 -5.23 -11.32 -10.27
C ARG A 170 -4.52 -9.95 -10.22
N TYR A 171 -3.18 -9.91 -10.22
CA TYR A 171 -2.40 -8.66 -10.20
C TYR A 171 -2.10 -8.12 -11.61
N LEU A 172 -2.38 -8.88 -12.67
CA LEU A 172 -2.16 -8.46 -14.06
C LEU A 172 -3.34 -7.65 -14.63
N GLY A 173 -4.17 -7.04 -13.78
CA GLY A 173 -5.36 -6.30 -14.19
C GLY A 173 -5.10 -4.86 -14.64
N THR A 174 -3.85 -4.41 -14.63
CA THR A 174 -3.47 -3.04 -14.97
C THR A 174 -3.41 -2.83 -16.48
N ILE A 175 -3.98 -1.72 -16.95
CA ILE A 175 -4.02 -1.38 -18.37
C ILE A 175 -2.78 -0.53 -18.71
N MET A 176 -2.10 -0.89 -19.79
CA MET A 176 -0.98 -0.11 -20.34
C MET A 176 -1.48 1.25 -20.84
N SER A 177 -0.88 2.35 -20.37
CA SER A 177 -1.21 3.68 -20.88
C SER A 177 -0.69 3.91 -22.31
N PRO A 178 -1.22 4.92 -23.04
CA PRO A 178 -0.66 5.32 -24.33
C PRO A 178 0.82 5.74 -24.26
N TRP A 179 1.26 6.27 -23.12
CA TRP A 179 2.67 6.62 -22.90
C TRP A 179 3.55 5.37 -22.85
N ALA A 180 3.14 4.37 -22.06
CA ALA A 180 3.86 3.11 -21.94
C ALA A 180 3.88 2.34 -23.28
N ALA A 181 2.75 2.29 -23.99
CA ALA A 181 2.66 1.64 -25.30
C ALA A 181 3.59 2.29 -26.34
N LYS A 182 3.64 3.64 -26.37
CA LYS A 182 4.53 4.37 -27.26
C LYS A 182 6.00 4.06 -26.95
N ARG A 183 6.38 4.08 -25.67
CA ARG A 183 7.74 3.79 -25.23
C ARG A 183 8.14 2.36 -25.55
N LEU A 184 7.28 1.38 -25.25
CA LEU A 184 7.51 -0.03 -25.58
C LEU A 184 7.80 -0.24 -27.08
N HIS A 185 7.09 0.48 -27.95
CA HIS A 185 7.37 0.44 -29.39
C HIS A 185 8.73 1.08 -29.75
N GLU A 186 9.09 2.18 -29.10
CA GLU A 186 10.40 2.84 -29.28
C GLU A 186 11.58 1.93 -28.86
N PHE A 187 11.40 1.10 -27.84
CA PHE A 187 12.38 0.10 -27.40
C PHE A 187 12.29 -1.24 -28.15
N GLY A 188 11.36 -1.39 -29.10
CA GLY A 188 11.22 -2.63 -29.88
C GLY A 188 10.63 -3.80 -29.10
N GLY A 189 9.98 -3.55 -27.97
CA GLY A 189 9.38 -4.56 -27.09
C GLY A 189 10.25 -5.01 -25.92
N ASP A 190 11.41 -4.38 -25.70
CA ASP A 190 12.33 -4.60 -24.58
C ASP A 190 12.15 -3.56 -23.45
#